data_AF-M5ADV5-F1
#
_entry.id   AF-M5ADV5-F1
#
_cell.length_a   1.000
_cell.length_b   1.000
_cell.length_c   1.000
_cell.angle_alpha   90.00
_cell.angle_beta   90.00
_cell.angle_gamma   90.00
#
_symmetry.space_group_name_H-M   'P 1'
#
loop_
_entity.id
_entity.type
_entity.pdbx_description
1 polymer ?
#
loop_
_entity_poly.entity_id
_entity_poly.type
_entity_poly.pdbx_seq_one_letter_code
_entity_poly.pdbx_strand_id
1 'polypeptide(L)'
;MDEKENIKERNEICSRTLKTGSRTYFFDARETRAGDYYLTITESKKNFSETGEVTYKKHKIYLYKEDFSKFQSILDDMIRFIINEKGREVISERHQKDFKNHTTYNQEIKEVQKKTSEVKNFTNINFEDI
;
A
#
# COMPACT_ATOMS: atom_id res chain seq x y z
N MET A 1 20.71 18.56 4.48
CA MET A 1 20.06 18.26 3.20
C MET A 1 21.07 17.52 2.37
N ASP A 2 20.83 16.22 2.16
CA ASP A 2 21.83 15.29 1.66
C ASP A 2 22.09 15.51 0.17
N GLU A 3 23.35 15.63 -0.21
CA GLU A 3 23.83 15.79 -1.59
C GLU A 3 23.28 14.71 -2.54
N LYS A 4 22.95 13.52 -1.99
CA LYS A 4 22.30 12.40 -2.70
C LYS A 4 20.86 12.68 -3.13
N GLU A 5 20.11 13.54 -2.44
CA GLU A 5 18.76 13.94 -2.87
C GLU A 5 18.84 14.96 -4.01
N ASN A 6 19.78 15.90 -3.93
CA ASN A 6 19.99 16.92 -4.95
C ASN A 6 20.39 16.30 -6.32
N ILE A 7 21.23 15.26 -6.30
CA ILE A 7 21.60 14.50 -7.52
C ILE A 7 20.39 13.73 -8.10
N LYS A 8 19.48 13.23 -7.25
CA LYS A 8 18.29 12.51 -7.72
C LYS A 8 17.32 13.42 -8.45
N GLU A 9 17.14 14.65 -7.97
CA GLU A 9 16.28 15.65 -8.61
C GLU A 9 16.89 16.13 -9.93
N ARG A 10 18.21 16.36 -9.98
CA ARG A 10 18.90 16.83 -11.19
C ARG A 10 18.83 15.87 -12.37
N ASN A 11 18.84 14.57 -12.11
CA ASN A 11 18.87 13.56 -13.18
C ASN A 11 17.49 13.01 -13.51
N GLU A 12 16.42 13.53 -12.88
CA GLU A 12 15.06 13.10 -13.13
C GLU A 12 14.46 13.88 -14.31
N ILE A 13 14.12 13.15 -15.37
CA ILE A 13 13.59 13.73 -16.61
C ILE A 13 12.06 13.78 -16.55
N CYS A 14 11.45 12.70 -16.06
CA CYS A 14 10.01 12.55 -15.96
C CYS A 14 9.70 11.55 -14.84
N SER A 15 8.68 11.86 -14.02
CA SER A 15 8.16 10.94 -13.01
C SER A 15 6.65 10.80 -13.13
N ARG A 16 6.14 9.58 -12.92
CA ARG A 16 4.71 9.30 -12.74
C ARG A 16 4.49 8.46 -11.49
N THR A 17 3.40 8.75 -10.78
CA THR A 17 3.02 8.03 -9.57
C THR A 17 1.66 7.35 -9.75
N LEU A 18 1.55 6.10 -9.31
CA LEU A 18 0.31 5.32 -9.26
C LEU A 18 0.06 4.84 -7.83
N LYS A 19 -1.00 5.33 -7.19
CA LYS A 19 -1.39 4.91 -5.84
C LYS A 19 -2.53 3.90 -5.91
N THR A 20 -2.36 2.74 -5.25
CA THR A 20 -3.39 1.70 -5.16
C THR A 20 -3.42 1.08 -3.76
N GLY A 21 -4.48 1.35 -3.01
CA GLY A 21 -4.65 0.87 -1.64
C GLY A 21 -3.42 1.15 -0.75
N SER A 22 -2.73 0.08 -0.35
CA SER A 22 -1.53 0.14 0.52
C SER A 22 -0.21 0.31 -0.23
N ARG A 23 -0.23 0.34 -1.57
CA ARG A 23 0.98 0.42 -2.40
C ARG A 23 1.00 1.72 -3.19
N THR A 24 2.19 2.23 -3.44
CA THR A 24 2.44 3.37 -4.33
C THR A 24 3.59 3.00 -5.27
N TYR A 25 3.34 3.08 -6.57
CA TYR A 25 4.34 2.84 -7.60
C TYR A 25 4.84 4.17 -8.14
N PHE A 26 6.15 4.30 -8.27
CA PHE A 26 6.85 5.44 -8.84
C PHE A 26 7.58 4.96 -10.10
N PHE A 27 7.38 5.67 -11.21
CA PHE A 27 8.00 5.40 -12.50
C PHE A 27 8.82 6.62 -12.89
N ASP A 28 10.14 6.54 -12.75
CA ASP A 28 11.04 7.67 -12.99
C ASP A 28 11.95 7.37 -14.18
N ALA A 29 11.86 8.19 -15.24
CA ALA A 29 12.85 8.22 -16.30
C ALA A 29 14.02 9.12 -15.86
N ARG A 30 15.24 8.58 -15.89
CA ARG A 30 16.44 9.25 -15.38
C ARG A 30 17.58 9.20 -16.38
N GLU A 31 18.44 10.22 -16.34
CA GLU A 31 19.65 10.30 -17.15
C GLU A 31 20.87 9.72 -16.40
N THR A 32 21.66 8.92 -17.10
CA THR A 32 22.95 8.43 -16.63
C THR A 32 24.03 9.50 -16.80
N ARG A 33 25.20 9.30 -16.18
CA ARG A 33 26.35 10.21 -16.38
C ARG A 33 26.83 10.30 -17.83
N ALA A 34 26.53 9.29 -18.66
CA ALA A 34 26.91 9.22 -20.07
C ALA A 34 25.85 9.86 -21.00
N GLY A 35 24.77 10.40 -20.45
CA GLY A 35 23.69 11.03 -21.22
C GLY A 35 22.63 10.08 -21.77
N ASP A 36 22.72 8.78 -21.45
CA ASP A 36 21.66 7.82 -21.83
C ASP A 36 20.59 7.71 -20.74
N TYR A 37 19.42 7.19 -21.11
CA TYR A 37 18.25 7.13 -20.23
C TYR A 37 17.97 5.72 -19.71
N TYR A 38 17.52 5.65 -18.46
CA TYR A 38 17.08 4.42 -17.81
C TYR A 38 15.81 4.66 -17.01
N LEU A 39 15.05 3.60 -16.77
CA LEU A 39 13.80 3.64 -15.99
C LEU A 39 14.06 3.09 -14.59
N THR A 40 13.60 3.83 -13.57
CA THR A 40 13.50 3.33 -12.21
C THR A 40 12.05 3.09 -11.85
N ILE A 41 11.70 1.86 -11.49
CA ILE A 41 10.38 1.51 -10.99
C ILE A 41 10.51 1.22 -9.50
N THR A 42 9.82 1.99 -8.66
CA THR A 42 9.81 1.78 -7.22
C THR A 42 8.40 1.46 -6.74
N GLU A 43 8.22 0.32 -6.09
CA GLU A 43 7.04 0.05 -5.29
C GLU A 43 7.31 0.40 -3.83
N SER A 44 6.45 1.20 -3.21
CA SER A 44 6.42 1.46 -1.78
C SER A 44 5.15 0.88 -1.16
N LYS A 45 5.29 -0.16 -0.33
CA LYS A 45 4.20 -0.79 0.39
C LYS A 45 4.15 -0.29 1.83
N LYS A 46 2.99 0.25 2.23
CA LYS A 46 2.67 0.59 3.62
C LYS A 46 2.34 -0.69 4.39
N ASN A 47 3.07 -0.94 5.47
CA ASN A 47 2.80 -2.00 6.44
C ASN A 47 2.33 -1.38 7.76
N PHE A 48 1.39 -2.05 8.40
CA PHE A 48 0.94 -1.72 9.74
C PHE A 48 1.45 -2.82 10.66
N SER A 49 2.23 -2.46 11.67
CA SER A 49 2.62 -3.37 12.73
C SER A 49 1.45 -3.56 13.71
N GLU A 50 1.49 -4.63 14.50
CA GLU A 50 0.48 -4.92 15.54
C GLU A 50 0.42 -3.83 16.64
N THR A 51 1.52 -3.10 16.83
CA THR A 51 1.61 -1.95 17.75
C THR A 51 1.02 -0.67 17.17
N GLY A 52 0.60 -0.69 15.89
CA GLY A 52 0.04 0.47 15.18
C GLY A 52 1.06 1.34 14.46
N GLU A 53 2.37 1.03 14.57
CA GLU A 53 3.41 1.75 13.84
C GLU A 53 3.31 1.50 12.33
N VAL A 54 3.44 2.57 11.55
CA VAL A 54 3.41 2.55 10.09
C VAL A 54 4.84 2.49 9.56
N THR A 55 5.16 1.44 8.82
CA THR A 55 6.44 1.32 8.12
C THR A 55 6.24 1.20 6.61
N TYR A 56 7.23 1.63 5.83
CA TYR A 56 7.18 1.55 4.37
C TYR A 56 8.31 0.65 3.86
N LYS A 57 7.94 -0.43 3.17
CA LYS A 57 8.89 -1.31 2.49
C LYS A 57 8.97 -0.91 1.02
N LYS A 58 10.17 -0.57 0.55
CA LYS A 58 10.42 -0.17 -0.85
C LYS A 58 11.08 -1.32 -1.61
N HIS A 59 10.55 -1.62 -2.80
CA HIS A 59 11.16 -2.49 -3.79
C HIS A 59 11.52 -1.64 -5.01
N LYS A 60 12.75 -1.74 -5.51
CA LYS A 60 13.24 -0.90 -6.60
C LYS A 60 13.85 -1.74 -7.70
N ILE A 61 13.48 -1.43 -8.93
CA ILE A 61 14.00 -2.04 -10.16
C ILE A 61 14.62 -0.93 -10.99
N TYR A 62 15.80 -1.20 -11.54
CA TYR A 62 16.45 -0.39 -12.57
C TYR A 62 16.37 -1.16 -13.88
N LEU A 63 15.87 -0.49 -14.92
CA LEU A 63 15.78 -1.05 -16.25
C LEU A 63 16.55 -0.14 -17.20
N TYR A 64 17.50 -0.71 -17.93
CA TYR A 64 18.30 0.00 -18.92
C TYR A 64 17.71 -0.15 -20.32
N LYS A 65 18.07 0.78 -21.20
CA LYS A 65 17.42 1.01 -22.48
C LYS A 65 17.49 -0.19 -23.44
N GLU A 66 18.59 -0.92 -23.40
CA GLU A 66 18.82 -2.15 -24.18
C GLU A 66 17.76 -3.24 -23.94
N ASP A 67 17.14 -3.24 -22.76
CA ASP A 67 16.18 -4.25 -22.35
C ASP A 67 14.72 -3.79 -22.46
N PHE A 68 14.46 -2.52 -22.75
CA PHE A 68 13.10 -1.94 -22.76
C PHE A 68 12.13 -2.73 -23.63
N SER A 69 12.52 -3.04 -24.86
CA SER A 69 11.64 -3.75 -25.80
C SER A 69 11.30 -5.16 -25.31
N LYS A 70 12.28 -5.89 -24.77
CA LYS A 70 12.08 -7.27 -24.29
C LYS A 70 11.24 -7.28 -23.01
N PHE A 71 11.57 -6.39 -22.07
CA PHE A 71 10.84 -6.25 -20.82
C PHE A 71 9.38 -5.86 -21.07
N GLN A 72 9.14 -4.89 -21.97
CA GLN A 72 7.79 -4.45 -22.32
C GLN A 72 6.95 -5.59 -22.93
N SER A 73 7.51 -6.35 -23.88
CA SER A 73 6.81 -7.48 -24.49
C SER A 73 6.40 -8.53 -23.46
N ILE A 74 7.36 -8.97 -22.63
CA ILE A 74 7.09 -10.00 -21.62
C ILE A 74 6.08 -9.49 -20.59
N LEU A 75 6.20 -8.24 -20.15
CA LEU A 75 5.25 -7.65 -19.20
C LEU A 75 3.83 -7.60 -19.75
N ASP A 76 3.67 -7.14 -20.99
CA ASP A 76 2.38 -7.05 -21.67
C ASP A 76 1.77 -8.44 -21.90
N ASP A 77 2.57 -9.41 -22.34
CA ASP A 77 2.14 -10.80 -22.52
C ASP A 77 1.66 -11.43 -21.21
N MET A 78 2.39 -11.23 -20.11
CA MET A 78 1.98 -11.74 -18.79
C MET A 78 0.71 -11.06 -18.27
N ILE A 79 0.56 -9.74 -18.47
CA ILE A 79 -0.66 -9.02 -18.10
C ILE A 79 -1.86 -9.56 -18.90
N ARG A 80 -1.71 -9.74 -20.21
CA ARG A 80 -2.76 -10.28 -21.07
C ARG A 80 -3.14 -11.70 -20.69
N PHE A 81 -2.15 -12.55 -20.42
CA PHE A 81 -2.39 -13.92 -19.96
C PHE A 81 -3.27 -13.94 -18.71
N ILE A 82 -2.94 -13.15 -17.68
CA ILE A 82 -3.74 -13.07 -16.45
C ILE A 82 -5.18 -12.60 -16.74
N ILE A 83 -5.34 -11.56 -17.57
CA ILE A 83 -6.67 -11.01 -17.91
C ILE A 83 -7.50 -12.02 -18.70
N ASN A 84 -6.90 -12.76 -19.63
CA ASN A 84 -7.61 -13.77 -20.41
C ASN A 84 -8.06 -14.96 -19.55
N GLU A 85 -7.22 -15.37 -18.59
CA GLU A 85 -7.51 -16.52 -17.71
C GLU A 85 -8.48 -16.20 -16.57
N LYS A 86 -8.47 -14.97 -16.03
CA LYS A 86 -9.22 -14.60 -14.81
C LYS A 86 -10.13 -13.38 -14.96
N GLY A 87 -10.18 -12.77 -16.14
CA GLY A 87 -10.91 -11.53 -16.36
C GLY A 87 -10.22 -10.31 -15.73
N ARG A 88 -10.93 -9.17 -15.74
CA ARG A 88 -10.44 -7.90 -15.14
C ARG A 88 -10.87 -7.71 -13.70
N GLU A 89 -11.74 -8.58 -13.19
CA GLU A 89 -12.30 -8.44 -11.85
C GLU A 89 -11.26 -8.80 -10.79
N VAL A 90 -11.11 -7.92 -9.81
CA VAL A 90 -10.19 -8.15 -8.70
C VAL A 90 -10.90 -8.97 -7.63
N ILE A 91 -10.65 -10.28 -7.62
CA ILE A 91 -11.08 -11.17 -6.54
C ILE A 91 -10.05 -11.13 -5.42
N SER A 92 -10.36 -10.43 -4.34
CA SER A 92 -9.58 -10.51 -3.10
C SER A 92 -10.54 -10.45 -1.91
N GLU A 93 -10.15 -11.00 -0.77
CA GLU A 93 -10.91 -10.88 0.47
C GLU A 93 -11.33 -9.43 0.74
N ARG A 94 -10.44 -8.45 0.50
CA ARG A 94 -10.71 -7.01 0.67
C ARG A 94 -11.68 -6.38 -0.33
N HIS A 95 -12.00 -7.07 -1.42
CA HIS A 95 -12.90 -6.61 -2.48
C HIS A 95 -14.21 -7.40 -2.53
N GLN A 96 -14.40 -8.39 -1.65
CA GLN A 96 -15.72 -8.99 -1.41
C GLN A 96 -16.61 -7.96 -0.71
N LYS A 97 -17.89 -7.89 -1.10
CA LYS A 97 -18.88 -6.94 -0.54
C LYS A 97 -19.01 -7.04 0.99
N ASP A 98 -18.67 -8.21 1.55
CA ASP A 98 -18.80 -8.50 2.98
C ASP A 98 -17.47 -8.38 3.77
N PHE A 99 -16.44 -7.71 3.22
CA PHE A 99 -15.17 -7.56 3.93
C PHE A 99 -15.30 -6.68 5.18
N LYS A 100 -15.44 -7.32 6.34
CA LYS A 100 -15.28 -6.67 7.64
C LYS A 100 -13.80 -6.46 7.92
N ASN A 101 -13.33 -5.21 7.83
CA ASN A 101 -11.98 -4.85 8.26
C ASN A 101 -11.77 -5.22 9.74
N HIS A 102 -10.58 -5.71 10.11
CA HIS A 102 -10.21 -5.93 11.51
C HIS A 102 -10.34 -4.67 12.39
N THR A 103 -10.31 -3.48 11.79
CA THR A 103 -10.60 -2.20 12.46
C THR A 103 -12.05 -2.11 12.94
N THR A 104 -13.00 -2.59 12.14
CA THR A 104 -14.43 -2.63 12.47
C THR A 104 -14.67 -3.65 13.59
N TYR A 105 -14.02 -4.82 13.53
CA TYR A 105 -14.08 -5.81 14.62
C TYR A 105 -13.60 -5.22 15.95
N ASN A 106 -12.48 -4.48 15.95
CA ASN A 106 -11.98 -3.83 17.16
C ASN A 106 -12.85 -2.66 17.65
N GLN A 107 -13.58 -1.97 16.77
CA GLN A 107 -14.57 -0.96 17.16
C GLN A 107 -15.83 -1.61 17.75
N GLU A 108 -16.34 -2.69 17.16
CA GLU A 108 -17.45 -3.48 17.71
C GLU A 108 -17.11 -4.04 19.10
N ILE A 109 -15.90 -4.58 19.29
CA ILE A 109 -15.43 -5.07 20.61
C ILE A 109 -15.35 -3.92 21.64
N LYS A 110 -14.87 -2.73 21.24
CA LYS A 110 -14.81 -1.55 22.13
C LYS A 110 -16.20 -1.00 22.49
N GLU A 111 -17.14 -0.99 21.56
CA GLU A 111 -18.52 -0.57 21.83
C GLU A 111 -19.26 -1.56 22.74
N VAL A 112 -19.03 -2.87 22.58
CA VAL A 112 -19.57 -3.91 23.46
C VAL A 112 -18.97 -3.78 24.87
N GLN A 113 -17.65 -3.55 25.01
CA GLN A 113 -17.03 -3.32 26.31
C GLN A 113 -17.50 -2.03 26.98
N LYS A 114 -17.71 -0.94 26.22
CA LYS A 114 -18.24 0.33 26.74
C LYS A 114 -19.69 0.17 27.26
N LYS A 115 -20.57 -0.49 26.48
CA LYS A 115 -21.94 -0.80 26.94
C LYS A 115 -21.95 -1.70 28.18
N THR A 116 -21.06 -2.70 28.24
CA THR A 116 -20.95 -3.59 29.42
C THR A 116 -20.45 -2.85 30.67
N SER A 117 -19.63 -1.80 30.49
CA SER A 117 -19.13 -0.96 31.58
C SER A 117 -20.19 0.03 32.08
N GLU A 118 -20.99 0.60 31.16
CA GLU A 118 -22.10 1.49 31.49
C GLU A 118 -23.22 0.76 32.25
N VAL A 119 -23.56 -0.48 31.85
CA VAL A 119 -24.59 -1.29 32.54
C VAL A 119 -24.17 -1.68 33.97
N LYS A 120 -22.87 -1.91 34.23
CA LYS A 120 -22.37 -2.23 35.59
C LYS A 120 -22.46 -1.06 36.57
N ASN A 121 -22.57 0.17 36.08
CA ASN A 121 -22.71 1.37 36.92
C ASN A 121 -24.16 1.62 37.37
N PHE A 122 -25.15 0.88 36.85
CA PHE A 122 -26.56 1.02 37.24
C PHE A 122 -27.04 0.02 38.30
N THR A 123 -26.17 -0.88 38.79
CA THR A 123 -26.55 -1.92 39.78
C THR A 123 -25.94 -1.73 41.16
N ASN A 124 -25.35 -0.57 41.47
CA ASN A 124 -24.88 -0.26 42.83
C ASN A 124 -26.00 0.43 43.63
N ILE A 125 -27.08 -0.31 43.88
CA ILE A 125 -28.07 0.06 44.90
C ILE A 125 -27.45 -0.27 46.25
N ASN A 126 -27.14 0.76 47.04
CA ASN A 126 -26.64 0.61 48.40
C ASN A 126 -27.83 0.32 49.33
N PHE A 127 -27.95 -0.92 49.81
CA PHE A 127 -29.05 -1.39 50.67
C PHE A 127 -28.76 -1.08 52.15
N GLU A 128 -28.55 0.19 52.50
CA GLU A 128 -28.47 0.62 53.91
C GLU A 128 -29.57 1.63 54.31
N ASP A 129 -30.44 2.04 53.38
CA ASP A 129 -31.58 2.94 53.65
C ASP A 129 -32.94 2.33 53.21
N ILE A 130 -33.31 1.16 53.74
CA ILE A 130 -34.71 0.66 53.74
C ILE A 130 -35.16 0.40 55.17
#